data_AF-A0A928NJA0-F1
#
_entry.id   AF-A0A928NJA0-F1
#
_cell.length_a   1.000
_cell.length_b   1.000
_cell.length_c   1.000
_cell.angle_alpha   90.00
_cell.angle_beta   90.00
_cell.angle_gamma   90.00
#
_symmetry.space_group_name_H-M   'P 1'
#
loop_
_entity.id
_entity.type
_entity.pdbx_description
1 polymer ?
#
loop_
_entity_poly.entity_id
_entity_poly.type
_entity_poly.pdbx_seq_one_letter_code
_entity_poly.pdbx_strand_id
1 'polypeptide(L)' 'MWDLKDKSIPVPEITNSMGGVNCQYNETNFGHIYLVEDMAMAIIEDRPPMISGEEARKAVDIILASCKSSDEKRELKVEY' A
#
# COMPACT_ATOMS: atom_id res chain seq x y z
N MET A 1 -15.18 3.71 5.20
CA MET A 1 -15.25 3.87 3.73
C MET A 1 -15.42 5.35 3.45
N TRP A 2 -14.59 5.96 2.60
CA TRP A 2 -14.75 7.36 2.23
C TRP A 2 -15.98 7.53 1.33
N ASP A 3 -16.88 8.47 1.66
CA ASP A 3 -18.07 8.78 0.85
C ASP A 3 -17.81 10.01 -0.03
N LEU A 4 -18.24 9.96 -1.29
CA LEU A 4 -18.29 11.15 -2.14
C LEU A 4 -19.44 12.04 -1.70
N LYS A 5 -19.16 13.33 -1.46
CA LYS A 5 -20.11 14.31 -0.92
C LYS A 5 -21.41 14.45 -1.73
N ASP A 6 -21.33 14.28 -3.03
CA ASP A 6 -22.42 14.51 -3.97
C ASP A 6 -23.09 13.23 -4.46
N LYS A 7 -22.54 12.06 -4.12
CA LYS A 7 -23.01 10.73 -4.57
C LYS A 7 -23.32 10.68 -6.07
N SER A 8 -22.63 11.50 -6.86
CA SER A 8 -22.91 11.70 -8.29
C SER A 8 -22.59 10.44 -9.10
N ILE A 9 -21.75 9.58 -8.56
CA ILE A 9 -21.40 8.27 -9.11
C ILE A 9 -22.09 7.20 -8.23
N PRO A 10 -22.91 6.31 -8.83
CA PRO A 10 -23.51 5.22 -8.08
C PRO A 10 -22.41 4.36 -7.47
N VAL A 11 -22.53 4.08 -6.18
CA VAL A 11 -21.59 3.18 -5.48
C VAL A 11 -21.65 1.84 -6.22
N PRO A 12 -20.52 1.32 -6.74
CA PRO A 12 -20.53 0.06 -7.47
C PRO A 12 -21.05 -1.06 -6.56
N GLU A 13 -21.82 -2.00 -7.12
CA GLU A 13 -22.23 -3.19 -6.39
C GLU A 13 -20.98 -3.95 -5.93
N ILE A 14 -20.72 -3.89 -4.62
CA ILE A 14 -19.52 -4.47 -4.03
C ILE A 14 -19.78 -5.97 -3.86
N THR A 15 -19.41 -6.75 -4.86
CA THR A 15 -19.26 -8.20 -4.68
C THR A 15 -17.85 -8.42 -4.12
N ASN A 16 -17.78 -8.95 -2.90
CA ASN A 16 -16.56 -9.19 -2.12
C ASN A 16 -16.00 -7.96 -1.40
N SER A 17 -16.63 -7.71 -0.24
CA SER A 17 -16.00 -7.09 0.94
C SER A 17 -14.58 -7.65 1.14
N MET A 18 -13.61 -6.74 1.33
CA MET A 18 -12.14 -6.95 1.46
C MET A 18 -11.34 -6.89 0.14
N GLY A 19 -11.16 -5.67 -0.38
CA GLY A 19 -9.96 -5.26 -1.15
C GLY A 19 -9.79 -5.72 -2.61
N GLY A 20 -10.81 -6.30 -3.24
CA GLY A 20 -10.76 -6.71 -4.65
C GLY A 20 -9.64 -7.71 -4.95
N VAL A 21 -9.28 -7.87 -6.22
CA VAL A 21 -8.23 -8.81 -6.71
C VAL A 21 -6.85 -8.63 -6.03
N ASN A 22 -6.66 -7.53 -5.31
CA ASN A 22 -5.44 -7.15 -4.60
C ASN A 22 -5.36 -7.78 -3.19
N CYS A 23 -6.49 -7.96 -2.49
CA CYS A 23 -6.52 -8.52 -1.12
C CYS A 23 -7.17 -9.90 -1.03
N GLN A 24 -7.74 -10.42 -2.12
CA GLN A 24 -8.26 -11.78 -2.11
C GLN A 24 -7.08 -12.75 -2.03
N TYR A 25 -7.09 -13.63 -1.02
CA TYR A 25 -6.21 -14.80 -0.99
C TYR A 25 -6.31 -15.52 -2.34
N ASN A 26 -5.22 -15.47 -3.10
CA ASN A 26 -5.06 -16.10 -4.39
C ASN A 26 -3.72 -16.83 -4.31
N GLU A 27 -3.71 -18.13 -4.64
CA GLU A 27 -2.53 -19.00 -4.62
C GLU A 27 -1.36 -18.45 -5.44
N THR A 28 -1.60 -17.51 -6.36
CA THR A 28 -0.58 -16.91 -7.21
C THR A 28 -0.08 -15.54 -6.75
N ASN A 29 -0.61 -15.00 -5.65
CA ASN A 29 -0.19 -13.69 -5.12
C ASN A 29 1.07 -13.81 -4.23
N PHE A 30 2.10 -14.46 -4.76
CA PHE A 30 3.31 -14.84 -4.01
C PHE A 30 3.96 -13.65 -3.30
N GLY A 31 4.00 -12.47 -3.92
CA GLY A 31 4.59 -11.28 -3.33
C GLY A 31 3.90 -10.86 -2.02
N HIS A 32 2.56 -10.79 -2.02
CA HIS A 32 1.81 -10.47 -0.80
C HIS A 32 1.87 -11.60 0.23
N ILE A 33 1.80 -12.85 -0.21
CA ILE A 33 1.87 -14.03 0.68
C ILE A 33 3.19 -14.02 1.46
N TYR A 34 4.34 -13.87 0.78
CA TYR A 34 5.64 -13.87 1.44
C TYR A 34 5.81 -12.76 2.47
N LEU A 35 5.28 -11.56 2.20
CA LEU A 35 5.38 -10.45 3.14
C LEU A 35 4.54 -10.67 4.40
N VAL A 36 3.35 -11.27 4.27
CA VAL A 36 2.49 -11.59 5.41
C VAL A 36 3.07 -12.74 6.23
N GLU A 37 3.56 -13.79 5.57
CA GLU A 37 4.23 -14.92 6.22
C GLU A 37 5.47 -14.46 6.97
N ASP A 38 6.33 -13.65 6.33
CA ASP A 38 7.52 -13.11 6.98
C ASP A 38 7.17 -12.26 8.20
N MET A 39 6.14 -11.42 8.13
CA MET A 39 5.73 -10.60 9.27
C MET A 39 5.24 -11.46 10.45
N ALA A 40 4.50 -12.54 10.18
CA ALA A 40 4.09 -13.49 11.22
C ALA A 40 5.31 -14.20 11.84
N MET A 41 6.25 -14.66 11.02
CA MET A 41 7.47 -15.31 11.49
C MET A 41 8.36 -14.35 12.28
N ALA A 42 8.47 -13.08 11.87
CA ALA A 42 9.24 -12.06 12.57
C ALA A 42 8.79 -11.88 14.03
N ILE A 43 7.47 -11.95 14.27
CA ILE A 43 6.90 -11.90 15.62
C ILE A 43 7.23 -13.16 16.42
N ILE A 44 7.07 -14.35 15.81
CA ILE A 44 7.30 -15.63 16.48
C ILE A 44 8.77 -15.81 16.85
N GLU A 45 9.67 -15.40 15.96
CA GLU A 45 11.12 -15.58 16.07
C GLU A 45 11.82 -14.41 16.77
N ASP A 46 11.08 -13.36 17.17
CA ASP A 46 11.63 -12.13 17.76
C ASP A 46 12.76 -11.51 16.93
N ARG A 47 12.50 -11.33 15.63
CA ARG A 47 13.42 -10.71 14.67
C ARG A 47 12.77 -9.55 13.93
N PRO A 48 13.56 -8.67 13.29
CA PRO A 48 13.00 -7.69 12.36
C PRO A 48 12.25 -8.35 11.19
N PRO A 49 11.17 -7.73 10.69
CA PRO A 49 10.55 -8.14 9.44
C PRO A 49 11.49 -7.87 8.26
N MET A 50 11.26 -8.56 7.15
CA MET A 50 12.00 -8.45 5.89
C MET A 50 12.07 -7.00 5.37
N ILE A 51 11.01 -6.23 5.60
CA ILE A 51 10.95 -4.80 5.29
C ILE A 51 10.60 -4.06 6.57
N SER A 52 11.52 -3.24 7.08
CA SER A 52 11.28 -2.43 8.27
C SER A 52 10.37 -1.23 7.97
N GLY A 53 9.87 -0.58 9.02
CA GLY A 53 9.09 0.65 8.88
C GLY A 53 9.88 1.79 8.25
N GLU A 54 11.19 1.88 8.55
CA GLU A 54 12.10 2.86 7.96
C GLU A 54 12.27 2.64 6.46
N GLU A 55 12.42 1.39 6.01
CA GLU A 55 12.52 1.09 4.58
C GLU A 55 11.18 1.32 3.86
N ALA A 56 10.06 0.93 4.46
CA ALA A 56 8.74 1.19 3.89
C ALA A 56 8.44 2.70 3.76
N ARG A 57 8.97 3.54 4.67
CA ARG A 57 8.79 5.00 4.63
C ARG A 57 9.35 5.63 3.35
N LYS A 58 10.44 5.11 2.81
CA LYS A 58 11.04 5.63 1.56
C LYS A 58 10.07 5.61 0.39
N ALA A 59 9.23 4.58 0.30
CA ALA A 59 8.18 4.51 -0.73
C ALA A 59 7.15 5.64 -0.58
N VAL A 60 6.78 5.98 0.67
CA VAL A 60 5.86 7.09 0.97
C VAL A 60 6.51 8.42 0.61
N ASP A 61 7.79 8.61 0.88
CA ASP A 61 8.52 9.84 0.54
C ASP A 61 8.54 10.08 -0.97
N ILE A 62 8.71 9.02 -1.77
CA ILE A 62 8.60 9.08 -3.24
C ILE A 62 7.19 9.51 -3.67
N ILE A 63 6.15 8.91 -3.09
CA ILE A 63 4.75 9.24 -3.43
C ILE A 63 4.47 10.72 -3.12
N LEU A 64 4.88 11.19 -1.95
CA LEU A 64 4.72 12.59 -1.55
C LEU A 64 5.48 13.54 -2.47
N ALA A 65 6.71 13.19 -2.85
CA ALA A 65 7.49 13.96 -3.81
C ALA A 65 6.83 13.96 -5.20
N SER A 66 6.23 12.86 -5.65
CA SER A 66 5.52 12.79 -6.92
C SER A 66 4.31 13.72 -6.94
N CYS A 67 3.48 13.70 -5.89
CA CYS A 67 2.36 14.63 -5.75
C CYS A 67 2.83 16.08 -5.80
N LYS A 68 3.85 16.41 -5.00
CA LYS A 68 4.41 17.77 -4.95
C LYS A 68 5.03 18.22 -6.27
N SER A 69 5.71 17.31 -6.98
CA SER A 69 6.29 17.57 -8.30
C SER A 69 5.20 17.90 -9.32
N SER A 70 4.06 17.21 -9.27
CA SER A 70 2.89 17.47 -10.12
C SER A 70 2.32 18.88 -9.87
N ASP A 71 2.17 19.26 -8.60
CA ASP A 71 1.65 20.58 -8.20
C ASP A 71 2.59 21.72 -8.63
N GLU A 72 3.90 21.55 -8.42
CA GLU A 72 4.90 22.58 -8.71
C GLU A 72 5.38 22.58 -10.18
N LYS A 73 5.01 21.56 -10.97
CA LYS A 73 5.43 21.34 -12.37
C LYS A 73 6.96 21.37 -12.55
N ARG A 74 7.69 20.80 -11.60
CA ARG A 74 9.16 20.70 -11.65
C ARG A 74 9.65 19.42 -11.02
N GLU A 75 10.87 19.04 -11.38
CA GLU A 75 11.56 17.91 -10.78
C GLU A 75 11.92 18.17 -9.32
N LEU A 76 11.77 17.13 -8.49
CA LEU A 76 12.15 17.12 -7.09
C LEU A 76 13.20 16.03 -6.86
N LYS A 77 14.25 16.38 -6.12
CA LYS A 77 15.22 15.42 -5.60
C LYS A 77 14.68 14.82 -4.30
N VAL A 78 14.67 13.50 -4.20
CA VAL A 78 14.31 12.75 -2.99
C VAL A 78 15.59 12.22 -2.37
N GLU A 79 15.78 12.47 -1.08
CA GLU A 79 16.89 11.95 -0.27
C GLU A 79 16.30 10.95 0.74
N TYR A 80 17.05 9.90 1.09
CA TYR A 80 16.62 8.83 2.01
C TYR A 80 17.57 8.69 3.20
#